data_AF-A0A7C5GEA1-F1
#
_entry.id   AF-A0A7C5GEA1-F1
#
_cell.length_a   1.000
_cell.length_b   1.000
_cell.length_c   1.000
_cell.angle_alpha   90.00
_cell.angle_beta   90.00
_cell.angle_gamma   90.00
#
_symmetry.space_group_name_H-M   'P 1'
#
loop_
_entity.id
_entity.type
_entity.pdbx_description
1 polymer ?
#
loop_
_entity_poly.entity_id
_entity_poly.type
_entity_poly.pdbx_seq_one_letter_code
_entity_poly.pdbx_strand_id
1 'polypeptide(L)' 'MTKKLLRALAGETLPTPPIWMMRQAGRYLPEYRATRAQAGDFLSLCYTPELAAEVTLQPIRRYGFDAAILFA' A
#
# COMPACT_ATOMS: atom_id res chain seq x y z
N MET A 1 -14.35 -13.09 7.72
CA MET A 1 -13.08 -13.81 7.48
C MET A 1 -11.92 -12.95 7.96
N THR A 2 -11.07 -13.48 8.83
CA THR A 2 -9.85 -12.81 9.32
C THR A 2 -8.82 -12.69 8.18
N LYS A 3 -8.15 -11.54 8.05
CA LYS A 3 -7.18 -11.26 6.96
C LYS A 3 -5.96 -12.19 7.06
N LYS A 4 -5.39 -12.63 5.92
CA LYS A 4 -4.26 -13.59 5.85
C LYS A 4 -3.03 -13.13 6.65
N LEU A 5 -2.66 -11.85 6.55
CA LEU A 5 -1.52 -11.32 7.32
C LEU A 5 -1.73 -11.49 8.84
N LEU A 6 -2.92 -11.17 9.36
CA LEU A 6 -3.22 -11.26 10.79
C LEU A 6 -3.20 -12.71 11.29
N ARG A 7 -3.67 -13.66 10.48
CA ARG A 7 -3.60 -15.10 10.77
C ARG A 7 -2.17 -15.58 10.89
N ALA A 8 -1.32 -15.24 9.91
CA ALA A 8 0.09 -15.58 9.95
C ALA A 8 0.81 -14.96 11.16
N LEU A 9 0.53 -13.69 11.47
CA LEU A 9 1.09 -13.02 12.65
C LEU A 9 0.59 -13.61 13.98
N ALA A 10 -0.57 -14.28 13.99
CA ALA A 10 -1.08 -15.02 15.14
C ALA A 10 -0.46 -16.44 15.28
N GLY A 11 0.54 -16.79 14.45
CA GLY A 11 1.22 -18.08 14.49
C GLY A 11 0.54 -19.19 13.69
N GLU A 12 -0.49 -18.88 12.90
CA GLU A 12 -1.13 -19.87 12.04
C GLU A 12 -0.28 -20.17 10.80
N THR A 13 0.00 -21.46 10.56
CA THR A 13 0.62 -21.91 9.31
C THR A 13 -0.39 -21.90 8.17
N LEU A 14 -0.23 -20.97 7.23
CA LEU A 14 -1.08 -20.86 6.05
C LEU A 14 -0.51 -21.65 4.86
N PRO A 15 -1.36 -22.21 3.97
CA PRO A 15 -0.89 -22.92 2.78
C PRO A 15 -0.16 -22.02 1.78
N THR A 16 -0.44 -20.71 1.81
CA THR A 16 0.28 -19.69 1.05
C THR A 16 0.64 -18.57 2.01
N PRO A 17 1.94 -18.24 2.17
CA PRO A 17 2.36 -17.12 2.99
C PRO A 17 1.76 -15.79 2.49
N PRO A 18 1.31 -14.89 3.39
CA PRO A 18 0.88 -13.56 2.97
C PRO A 18 2.06 -12.71 2.52
N ILE A 19 1.85 -11.84 1.53
CA ILE A 19 2.88 -10.97 0.98
C ILE A 19 2.49 -9.50 0.99
N TRP A 20 3.46 -8.66 1.33
CA TRP A 20 3.47 -7.21 1.18
C TRP A 20 4.93 -6.76 1.06
N MET A 21 5.17 -5.50 0.69
CA MET A 21 6.53 -4.99 0.53
C MET A 21 6.73 -3.65 1.23
N MET A 22 7.90 -3.46 1.85
CA MET A 22 8.33 -2.13 2.27
C MET A 22 8.42 -1.22 1.04
N ARG A 23 7.88 0.00 1.18
CA ARG A 23 7.81 0.99 0.08
C ARG A 23 7.04 0.49 -1.16
N GLN A 24 6.00 -0.33 -0.95
CA GLN A 24 5.10 -0.79 -2.02
C GLN A 24 4.37 0.35 -2.73
N ALA A 25 4.09 1.47 -2.07
CA ALA A 25 3.60 2.69 -2.72
C ALA A 25 4.81 3.58 -3.05
N GLY A 26 5.21 3.65 -4.31
CA GLY A 26 6.40 4.40 -4.68
C GLY A 26 6.63 4.60 -6.17
N ARG A 27 7.73 5.29 -6.50
CA ARG A 27 8.07 5.79 -7.85
C ARG A 27 8.19 4.73 -8.95
N TYR A 28 8.24 3.45 -8.60
CA TYR A 28 8.23 2.35 -9.57
C TYR A 28 6.84 2.17 -10.23
N LEU A 29 5.79 2.72 -9.62
CA LEU A 29 4.43 2.71 -10.15
C LEU A 29 4.17 3.98 -10.98
N PRO A 30 3.74 3.87 -12.26
CA PRO A 30 3.36 5.03 -13.05
C PRO A 30 2.17 5.80 -12.45
N GLU A 31 1.19 5.10 -11.87
CA GLU A 31 0.04 5.68 -11.18
C GLU A 31 0.44 6.48 -9.93
N TYR A 32 1.44 6.03 -9.18
CA TYR A 32 1.99 6.80 -8.05
C TYR A 32 2.62 8.10 -8.55
N ARG A 33 3.38 8.04 -9.65
CA ARG A 33 4.00 9.23 -10.24
C ARG A 33 2.95 10.24 -10.69
N ALA A 34 1.83 9.77 -11.24
CA ALA A 34 0.71 10.60 -11.64
C ALA A 34 0.04 11.29 -10.44
N THR A 35 -0.30 10.56 -9.37
CA THR A 35 -0.88 11.16 -8.15
C THR A 35 0.09 12.13 -7.48
N ARG A 36 1.39 11.79 -7.41
CA ARG A 36 2.41 12.70 -6.87
C ARG A 36 2.53 13.99 -7.69
N ALA A 37 2.35 13.94 -9.01
CA ALA A 37 2.35 15.14 -9.84
C ALA A 37 1.14 16.05 -9.56
N GLN A 38 0.01 15.49 -9.14
CA GLN A 38 -1.18 16.25 -8.73
C GLN A 38 -0.98 16.93 -7.37
N ALA A 39 -0.27 16.28 -6.44
CA ALA A 39 0.03 16.82 -5.11
C ALA A 39 1.03 18.00 -5.14
N GLY A 40 1.80 18.16 -6.22
CA GLY A 40 2.88 19.14 -6.34
C GLY A 40 4.16 18.69 -5.64
N ASP A 41 4.13 18.53 -4.32
CA ASP A 41 5.28 18.09 -3.53
C ASP A 41 4.99 16.85 -2.64
N PHE A 42 6.05 16.34 -2.01
CA PHE A 42 5.96 15.13 -1.19
C PHE A 42 5.18 15.35 0.11
N LEU A 43 5.34 16.49 0.77
CA LEU A 43 4.65 16.77 2.02
C LEU A 43 3.16 17.00 1.76
N SER A 44 2.82 17.72 0.70
CA SER A 44 1.43 17.86 0.24
C SER A 44 0.78 16.51 -0.05
N LEU A 45 1.51 15.56 -0.64
CA LEU A 45 1.02 14.20 -0.87
C LEU A 45 0.72 13.47 0.45
N CYS A 46 1.60 13.60 1.45
CA CYS A 46 1.42 12.99 2.77
C CYS A 46 0.29 13.62 3.59
N TYR A 47 0.14 14.95 3.51
CA TYR A 47 -0.83 15.70 4.31
C TYR A 47 -2.21 15.83 3.67
N THR A 48 -2.40 15.37 2.44
CA THR A 48 -3.71 15.30 1.79
C THR A 48 -4.27 13.89 1.97
N PRO A 49 -5.20 13.64 2.90
CA PRO A 49 -5.66 12.29 3.24
C PRO A 49 -6.18 11.50 2.04
N GLU A 50 -6.85 12.16 1.11
CA GLU A 50 -7.39 11.55 -0.10
C GLU A 50 -6.28 11.04 -1.02
N LEU A 51 -5.21 11.82 -1.20
CA LEU A 51 -4.07 11.44 -2.04
C LEU A 51 -3.20 10.38 -1.35
N ALA A 52 -2.99 10.51 -0.03
CA ALA A 52 -2.30 9.52 0.78
C ALA A 52 -3.00 8.16 0.77
N ALA A 53 -4.34 8.16 0.91
CA ALA A 53 -5.16 6.95 0.79
C ALA A 53 -5.07 6.38 -0.63
N GLU A 54 -5.14 7.23 -1.66
CA GLU A 54 -5.04 6.79 -3.06
C GLU A 54 -3.73 6.06 -3.32
N VAL A 55 -2.58 6.66 -3.00
CA VAL A 55 -1.28 6.01 -3.22
C VAL A 55 -1.08 4.76 -2.36
N THR A 56 -1.66 4.72 -1.16
CA THR A 56 -1.64 3.53 -0.28
C THR A 56 -2.35 2.33 -0.93
N LEU A 57 -3.44 2.57 -1.68
CA LEU A 57 -4.27 1.53 -2.28
C LEU A 57 -3.80 1.07 -3.66
N GLN A 58 -2.99 1.85 -4.37
CA GLN A 58 -2.45 1.49 -5.70
C GLN A 58 -1.78 0.11 -5.74
N PRO A 59 -0.87 -0.26 -4.81
CA PRO A 59 -0.20 -1.56 -4.85
C PRO A 59 -1.15 -2.73 -4.56
N ILE A 60 -2.19 -2.47 -3.73
CA ILE A 60 -3.22 -3.47 -3.43
C ILE A 60 -4.03 -3.77 -4.70
N ARG A 61 -4.44 -2.73 -5.43
CA ARG A 61 -5.18 -2.90 -6.70
C ARG A 61 -4.33 -3.57 -7.78
N ARG A 62 -3.04 -3.24 -7.87
CA ARG A 62 -2.15 -3.74 -8.92
C ARG A 62 -1.68 -5.18 -8.68
N TYR A 63 -1.35 -5.53 -7.45
CA TYR A 63 -0.69 -6.79 -7.12
C TYR A 63 -1.49 -7.70 -6.19
N GLY A 64 -2.57 -7.21 -5.58
CA GLY A 64 -3.37 -8.00 -4.65
C GLY A 64 -2.64 -8.35 -3.35
N PHE A 65 -1.72 -7.48 -2.88
CA PHE A 65 -1.01 -7.72 -1.62
C PHE A 65 -1.96 -7.93 -0.44
N ASP A 66 -1.54 -8.77 0.51
CA ASP A 66 -2.36 -9.18 1.65
C ASP A 66 -2.43 -8.10 2.75
N ALA A 67 -1.65 -7.02 2.62
CA ALA A 67 -1.65 -5.88 3.51
C ALA A 67 -1.22 -4.57 2.84
N ALA A 68 -1.72 -3.47 3.39
CA ALA A 68 -1.31 -2.12 3.07
C ALA A 68 -0.50 -1.52 4.23
N ILE A 69 0.51 -0.72 3.89
CA ILE A 69 1.18 0.17 4.83
C ILE A 69 0.80 1.60 4.48
N LEU A 70 0.35 2.37 5.48
CA LEU A 70 -0.09 3.75 5.29
C LEU A 70 1.04 4.58 4.67
N PHE A 71 0.72 5.31 3.61
CA PHE A 71 1.57 6.36 3.08
C PHE A 71 1.32 7.65 3.88
N ALA A 72 2.31 8.09 4.64
CA ALA A 72 2.32 9.31 5.44
C ALA A 72 3.75 9.88 5.49
#